data_AF-B8GS42-F1
#
_entry.id   AF-B8GS42-F1
#
_cell.length_a   1.000
_cell.length_b   1.000
_cell.length_c   1.000
_cell.angle_alpha   90.00
_cell.angle_beta   90.00
_cell.angle_gamma   90.00
#
_symmetry.space_group_name_H-M   'P 1'
#
loop_
_entity.id
_entity.type
_entity.pdbx_description
1 polymer ?
#
loop_
_entity_poly.entity_id
_entity_poly.type
_entity_poly.pdbx_seq_one_letter_code
_entity_poly.pdbx_strand_id
1 'polypeptide(L)'
;MNAVVPGPRHPDLLGGETPMTCRVDALMAYRLEVVPAGMGRVGGAVMMLAAFNARQAHQLAVDDYAAATGMHPDNLELIGIELLDRPATAAEKRAYLARQGDRHEPR
;
A
#
# COMPACT_ATOMS: atom_id res chain seq x y z
N MET A 1 -17.11 6.16 6.18
CA MET A 1 -16.42 5.07 6.92
C MET A 1 -15.03 5.54 7.32
N ASN A 2 -14.56 5.12 8.49
CA ASN A 2 -13.22 5.42 8.98
C ASN A 2 -12.33 4.20 8.75
N ALA A 3 -11.09 4.41 8.31
CA ALA A 3 -10.07 3.38 8.21
C ALA A 3 -8.97 3.65 9.23
N VAL A 4 -8.49 2.59 9.87
CA VAL A 4 -7.30 2.67 10.71
C VAL A 4 -6.08 2.61 9.81
N VAL A 5 -5.16 3.55 9.97
CA VAL A 5 -3.85 3.52 9.30
C VAL A 5 -2.75 3.40 10.33
N PRO A 6 -1.64 2.73 9.99
CA PRO A 6 -0.44 2.83 10.81
C PRO A 6 0.01 4.28 10.87
N GLY A 7 0.09 4.84 12.08
CA GLY A 7 0.52 6.22 12.29
C GLY A 7 2.03 6.35 12.54
N PRO A 8 2.49 7.55 12.85
CA PRO A 8 3.91 7.81 13.07
C PRO A 8 4.45 6.91 14.19
N ARG A 9 5.69 6.44 14.03
CA ARG A 9 6.40 5.71 15.09
C ARG A 9 6.55 6.64 16.28
N HIS A 10 5.90 6.29 17.39
CA HIS A 10 6.01 7.06 18.63
C HIS A 10 7.21 6.54 19.43
N PRO A 11 8.18 7.39 19.81
CA PRO A 11 9.39 6.94 20.51
C PRO A 11 9.10 6.28 21.87
N ASP A 12 7.97 6.60 22.51
CA ASP A 12 7.57 6.02 23.80
C ASP A 12 6.84 4.68 23.72
N LEU A 13 6.47 4.23 22.51
CA LEU A 13 5.91 2.90 22.28
C LEU A 13 7.03 2.07 21.67
N LEU A 14 7.61 1.12 22.42
CA LEU A 14 8.69 0.20 22.02
C LEU A 14 8.47 -0.43 20.61
N GLY A 15 8.72 0.33 19.54
CA GLY A 15 8.41 -0.05 18.16
C GLY A 15 6.93 0.02 17.74
N GLY A 16 6.03 0.58 18.56
CA GLY A 16 4.60 0.63 18.27
C GLY A 16 4.21 1.78 17.34
N GLU A 17 3.52 1.49 16.25
CA GLU A 17 2.85 2.50 15.42
C GLU A 17 1.55 2.93 16.12
N THR A 18 1.35 4.23 16.34
CA THR A 18 0.08 4.72 16.90
C THR A 18 -0.98 4.71 15.80
N PRO A 19 -2.00 3.84 15.83
CA PRO A 19 -3.00 3.80 14.77
C PRO A 19 -3.73 5.14 14.67
N MET A 20 -3.71 5.76 13.49
CA MET A 20 -4.52 6.96 13.22
C MET A 20 -5.82 6.53 12.57
N THR A 21 -6.92 7.17 12.99
CA THR A 21 -8.21 6.99 12.34
C THR A 21 -8.32 8.02 11.22
N CYS A 22 -8.23 7.57 9.98
CA CYS A 22 -8.35 8.43 8.81
C CYS A 22 -9.70 8.19 8.11
N ARG A 23 -10.27 9.24 7.53
CA ARG A 23 -11.49 9.12 6.72
C ARG A 23 -11.12 8.42 5.41
N VAL A 24 -11.89 7.42 5.00
CA VAL A 24 -11.70 6.73 3.71
C VAL A 24 -11.74 7.70 2.51
N ASP A 25 -12.39 8.86 2.68
CA ASP A 25 -12.42 9.90 1.65
C ASP A 25 -11.11 10.68 1.49
N ALA A 26 -10.17 10.55 2.42
CA ALA A 26 -8.83 11.10 2.30
C ALA A 26 -7.85 10.16 1.56
N LEU A 27 -8.31 9.00 1.06
CA LEU A 27 -7.51 8.14 0.20
C LEU A 27 -7.23 8.82 -1.14
N MET A 28 -5.97 8.81 -1.52
CA MET A 28 -5.49 9.31 -2.81
C MET A 28 -5.16 8.13 -3.72
N ALA A 29 -5.21 8.33 -5.04
CA ALA A 29 -4.88 7.29 -6.01
C ALA A 29 -3.41 7.40 -6.42
N TYR A 30 -2.68 6.29 -6.34
CA TYR A 30 -1.29 6.17 -6.72
C TYR A 30 -1.14 5.17 -7.86
N ARG A 31 -0.28 5.48 -8.83
CA ARG A 31 0.25 4.52 -9.80
C ARG A 31 1.63 4.09 -9.33
N LEU A 32 1.83 2.79 -9.18
CA LEU A 32 3.09 2.20 -8.75
C LEU A 32 3.60 1.22 -9.80
N GLU A 33 4.91 1.14 -9.92
CA GLU A 33 5.59 0.21 -10.79
C GLU A 33 6.57 -0.61 -9.95
N VAL A 34 6.26 -1.89 -9.78
CA VAL A 34 7.02 -2.84 -8.97
C VAL A 34 7.60 -3.90 -9.88
N VAL A 35 8.89 -4.20 -9.70
CA VAL A 35 9.63 -5.18 -10.49
C VAL A 35 10.37 -6.16 -9.57
N PRO A 36 10.72 -7.36 -10.04
CA PRO A 36 11.73 -8.17 -9.39
C PRO A 36 13.07 -7.42 -9.33
N ALA A 37 13.75 -7.52 -8.19
CA ALA A 37 15.05 -6.90 -7.99
C ALA A 37 16.05 -7.32 -9.08
N GLY A 38 16.79 -6.36 -9.62
CA GLY A 38 17.78 -6.62 -10.67
C GLY A 38 17.24 -6.83 -12.09
N MET A 39 15.92 -6.87 -12.33
CA MET A 39 15.35 -6.96 -13.69
C MET A 39 15.14 -5.60 -14.38
N GLY A 40 15.28 -4.48 -13.66
CA GLY A 40 14.94 -3.15 -14.17
C GLY A 40 13.46 -3.10 -14.59
N ARG A 41 13.10 -2.31 -15.62
CA ARG A 41 11.69 -2.15 -16.05
C ARG A 41 11.08 -3.38 -16.76
N VAL A 42 11.85 -4.46 -16.93
CA VAL A 42 11.39 -5.65 -17.66
C VAL A 42 10.73 -6.61 -16.68
N GLY A 43 9.47 -6.99 -16.95
CA GLY A 43 8.74 -7.96 -16.11
C GLY A 43 8.04 -7.36 -14.87
N GLY A 44 7.94 -6.03 -14.79
CA GLY A 44 7.24 -5.34 -13.71
C GLY A 44 5.71 -5.35 -13.85
N ALA A 45 5.03 -5.15 -12.72
CA ALA A 45 3.61 -4.82 -12.69
C ALA A 45 3.41 -3.33 -12.44
N VAL A 46 2.46 -2.76 -13.19
CA VAL A 46 1.90 -1.45 -12.91
C VAL A 46 0.60 -1.65 -12.13
N MET A 47 0.51 -1.01 -10.97
CA MET A 47 -0.63 -1.13 -10.05
C MET A 47 -1.23 0.23 -9.77
N MET A 48 -2.55 0.30 -9.68
CA MET A 48 -3.28 1.50 -9.24
C MET A 48 -3.90 1.23 -7.87
N LEU A 49 -3.41 1.93 -6.85
CA LEU A 49 -3.77 1.70 -5.46
C LEU A 49 -4.28 2.97 -4.80
N ALA A 50 -5.33 2.82 -3.99
CA ALA A 50 -5.72 3.85 -3.04
C ALA A 50 -4.85 3.74 -1.78
N ALA A 51 -4.29 4.84 -1.33
CA ALA A 51 -3.53 4.92 -0.08
C ALA A 51 -3.57 6.33 0.50
N PHE A 52 -3.23 6.46 1.79
CA PHE A 52 -3.16 7.76 2.45
C PHE A 52 -1.86 8.51 2.17
N ASN A 53 -0.80 7.80 1.82
CA ASN A 53 0.49 8.38 1.46
C ASN A 53 1.29 7.41 0.58
N ALA A 54 2.35 7.94 -0.04
CA ALA A 54 3.24 7.20 -0.93
C ALA A 54 3.89 5.95 -0.27
N ARG A 55 4.26 6.04 1.01
CA ARG A 55 4.86 4.91 1.75
C ARG A 55 3.87 3.75 1.88
N GLN A 56 2.64 4.05 2.24
CA GLN A 56 1.60 3.03 2.34
C GLN A 56 1.25 2.45 0.97
N ALA A 57 1.17 3.30 -0.06
CA ALA A 57 0.96 2.85 -1.43
C ALA A 57 2.04 1.85 -1.86
N HIS A 58 3.30 2.16 -1.56
CA HIS A 58 4.45 1.28 -1.83
C HIS A 58 4.32 -0.07 -1.11
N GLN A 59 4.08 -0.07 0.20
CA GLN A 59 3.93 -1.30 0.98
C GLN A 59 2.81 -2.18 0.40
N LEU A 60 1.66 -1.59 0.08
CA LEU A 60 0.54 -2.33 -0.51
C LEU A 60 0.88 -2.91 -1.89
N ALA A 61 1.62 -2.18 -2.74
CA ALA A 61 2.01 -2.69 -4.05
C ALA A 61 2.99 -3.85 -3.97
N VAL A 62 3.96 -3.77 -3.05
CA VAL A 62 4.92 -4.84 -2.79
C VAL A 62 4.21 -6.07 -2.24
N ASP A 63 3.34 -5.90 -1.23
CA ASP A 63 2.55 -6.99 -0.65
C ASP A 63 1.67 -7.69 -1.70
N ASP A 64 0.94 -6.91 -2.52
CA ASP A 64 0.06 -7.45 -3.55
C ASP A 64 0.87 -8.22 -4.64
N TYR A 65 2.00 -7.67 -5.09
CA TYR A 65 2.84 -8.31 -6.10
C TYR A 65 3.50 -9.58 -5.55
N ALA A 66 4.00 -9.54 -4.32
CA ALA A 66 4.54 -10.70 -3.60
C ALA A 66 3.48 -11.82 -3.49
N ALA A 67 2.26 -11.47 -3.08
CA ALA A 67 1.16 -12.42 -2.98
C ALA A 67 0.76 -13.03 -4.34
N ALA A 68 0.75 -12.22 -5.41
CA ALA A 68 0.39 -12.67 -6.75
C ALA A 68 1.44 -13.57 -7.41
N THR A 69 2.72 -13.37 -7.07
CA THR A 69 3.86 -14.06 -7.72
C THR A 69 4.52 -15.12 -6.85
N GLY A 70 4.21 -15.15 -5.54
CA GLY A 70 4.91 -15.99 -4.57
C GLY A 70 6.33 -15.52 -4.25
N MET A 71 6.75 -14.34 -4.70
CA MET A 71 8.06 -13.78 -4.38
C MET A 71 8.09 -13.17 -2.97
N HIS A 72 9.26 -13.19 -2.36
CA HIS A 72 9.49 -12.49 -1.10
C HIS A 72 9.49 -10.97 -1.34
N PRO A 73 8.85 -10.15 -0.48
CA PRO A 73 8.83 -8.69 -0.59
C PRO A 73 10.21 -8.04 -0.79
N ASP A 74 11.24 -8.55 -0.10
CA ASP A 74 12.61 -8.02 -0.19
C ASP A 74 13.28 -8.25 -1.56
N ASN A 75 12.73 -9.12 -2.40
CA ASN A 75 13.20 -9.36 -3.76
C ASN A 75 12.49 -8.47 -4.78
N LEU A 76 11.76 -7.44 -4.32
CA LEU A 76 11.00 -6.53 -5.17
C LEU A 76 11.54 -5.11 -5.05
N GLU A 77 11.57 -4.41 -6.17
CA GLU A 77 11.98 -3.01 -6.25
C GLU A 77 10.83 -2.15 -6.75
N LEU A 78 10.61 -1.02 -6.08
CA LEU A 78 9.75 0.05 -6.58
C LEU A 78 10.56 0.94 -7.51
N ILE A 79 10.23 0.94 -8.79
CA ILE A 79 10.92 1.72 -9.83
C ILE A 79 10.13 2.95 -10.29
N GLY A 80 8.89 3.09 -9.84
CA GLY A 80 8.05 4.25 -10.13
C GLY A 80 6.92 4.39 -9.12
N ILE A 81 6.69 5.62 -8.67
CA ILE A 81 5.52 5.99 -7.88
C ILE A 81 5.04 7.37 -8.31
N GLU A 82 3.76 7.46 -8.62
CA GLU A 82 3.12 8.68 -9.10
C GLU A 82 1.81 8.86 -8.34
N LEU A 83 1.61 10.06 -7.80
CA LEU A 83 0.31 10.48 -7.30
C LEU A 83 -0.54 10.91 -8.51
N LEU A 84 -1.72 10.30 -8.66
CA LEU A 84 -2.62 10.65 -9.74
C LEU A 84 -3.39 11.92 -9.39
N ASP A 85 -3.57 12.82 -10.37
CA ASP A 85 -4.37 14.04 -10.24
C ASP A 85 -5.88 13.75 -10.31
N ARG A 86 -6.33 12.82 -9.47
CA ARG A 86 -7.72 12.46 -9.30
C ARG A 86 -7.94 11.83 -7.92
N PRO A 87 -9.16 11.92 -7.37
CA PRO A 87 -9.50 11.14 -6.18
C PRO A 87 -9.45 9.63 -6.44
N ALA A 88 -9.27 8.86 -5.37
CA ALA A 88 -9.47 7.42 -5.41
C ALA A 88 -10.93 7.07 -5.73
N THR A 89 -11.11 6.15 -6.68
CA THR A 89 -12.43 5.64 -7.09
C THR A 89 -13.04 4.78 -5.99
N ALA A 90 -14.36 4.57 -6.06
CA ALA A 90 -15.06 3.68 -5.13
C ALA A 90 -14.54 2.23 -5.17
N ALA A 91 -14.03 1.76 -6.32
CA ALA A 91 -13.43 0.43 -6.44
C ALA A 91 -12.07 0.38 -5.71
N GLU A 92 -11.20 1.36 -5.93
CA GLU A 92 -9.89 1.44 -5.26
C GLU A 92 -10.04 1.59 -3.73
N LYS A 93 -11.01 2.40 -3.27
CA LYS A 93 -11.35 2.54 -1.84
C LYS A 93 -11.84 1.22 -1.23
N ARG A 94 -12.69 0.47 -1.95
CA ARG A 94 -13.15 -0.86 -1.49
C ARG A 94 -12.01 -1.87 -1.44
N ALA A 95 -11.13 -1.88 -2.44
CA ALA A 95 -9.95 -2.74 -2.45
C ALA A 95 -9.00 -2.41 -1.29
N TYR A 96 -8.83 -1.12 -0.97
CA TYR A 96 -8.06 -0.71 0.21
C TYR A 96 -8.68 -1.26 1.50
N LEU A 97 -9.99 -1.12 1.67
CA LEU A 97 -10.69 -1.61 2.86
C LEU A 97 -10.61 -3.13 3.00
N ALA A 98 -10.73 -3.88 1.91
CA ALA A 98 -10.57 -5.34 1.92
C ALA A 98 -9.21 -5.76 2.50
N ARG A 99 -8.12 -5.11 2.05
CA ARG A 99 -6.76 -5.37 2.57
C ARG A 99 -6.60 -5.06 4.07
N GLN A 100 -7.32 -4.05 4.57
CA GLN A 100 -7.28 -3.73 6.00
C GLN A 100 -8.11 -4.71 6.84
N GLY A 101 -9.20 -5.25 6.27
CA GLY A 101 -9.98 -6.32 6.90
C GLY A 101 -9.13 -7.57 7.13
N ASP A 102 -8.37 -7.99 6.11
CA ASP A 102 -7.50 -9.18 6.18
C ASP A 102 -6.35 -9.02 7.20
N ARG A 103 -5.88 -7.80 7.46
CA ARG A 103 -4.84 -7.54 8.49
C ARG A 103 -5.35 -7.65 9.93
N HIS A 104 -6.66 -7.62 10.15
CA HIS A 104 -7.26 -7.61 11.49
C HIS A 104 -7.79 -8.98 11.94
N GLU A 105 -7.76 -10.01 11.08
CA GLU A 105 -8.00 -11.39 11.50
C GLU A 105 -6.67 -12.08 11.84
N PRO A 106 -6.36 -12.33 13.12
CA PRO A 106 -5.32 -13.29 13.46
C PRO A 106 -5.81 -14.68 13.02
N ARG A 107 -5.13 -15.29 12.05
CA ARG A 107 -5.13 -16.74 11.89
C ARG A 107 -4.16 -17.38 12.87
#